data_AF-A0A655QNK3-F1
#
_entry.id   AF-A0A655QNK3-F1
#
_cell.length_a   1.000
_cell.length_b   1.000
_cell.length_c   1.000
_cell.angle_alpha   90.00
_cell.angle_beta   90.00
_cell.angle_gamma   90.00
#
_symmetry.space_group_name_H-M   'P 1'
#
loop_
_entity.id
_entity.type
_entity.pdbx_description
1 polymer ?
#
loop_
_entity_poly.entity_id
_entity_poly.type
_entity_poly.pdbx_seq_one_letter_code
_entity_poly.pdbx_strand_id
1 'polypeptide(L)'
;MEQAFLRRAHDWTQTRPEWGLTNNAAFIIAPRQRSKQAKLDGRVFLHEYQPERDPEGQLLTQIMTAPMLVTHWINMQYFASTVDNRRFGSGNKTLHNVVGGNIGLFEGNGGDLRCGLALQSLHDGQGWRHEALRLTVVIDAPRERIEQVMASHRVVEHLVKHEWLYLARFADQGIEIYLQGTWQRITQPSSDSSAR
;
A
#
# COMPACT_ATOMS: atom_id res chain seq x y z
N MET A 1 4.46 7.13 34.78
CA MET A 1 4.17 6.43 33.50
C MET A 1 5.06 6.97 32.37
N GLU A 2 5.17 8.29 32.22
CA GLU A 2 6.02 8.96 31.23
C GLU A 2 7.53 8.64 31.34
N GLN A 3 8.08 8.63 32.56
CA GLN A 3 9.48 8.23 32.79
C GLN A 3 9.79 6.77 32.42
N ALA A 4 8.81 5.86 32.55
CA ALA A 4 8.98 4.47 32.13
C ALA A 4 8.98 4.33 30.60
N PHE A 5 8.19 5.16 29.90
CA PHE A 5 8.21 5.27 28.44
C PHE A 5 9.54 5.83 27.92
N LEU A 6 10.03 6.92 28.50
CA LEU A 6 11.32 7.52 28.13
C LEU A 6 12.48 6.53 28.36
N ARG A 7 12.48 5.83 29.49
CA ARG A 7 13.51 4.82 29.80
C ARG A 7 13.50 3.65 28.80
N ARG A 8 12.33 3.16 28.37
CA ARG A 8 12.24 2.13 27.31
C ARG A 8 12.58 2.69 25.92
N ALA A 9 12.26 3.95 25.64
CA ALA A 9 12.58 4.58 24.36
C ALA A 9 14.10 4.73 24.13
N HIS A 10 14.87 4.89 25.21
CA HIS A 10 16.33 5.01 25.17
C HIS A 10 17.09 3.68 25.40
N ASP A 11 16.38 2.58 25.68
CA ASP A 11 16.98 1.27 25.92
C ASP A 11 17.10 0.48 24.60
N TRP A 12 18.32 0.37 24.09
CA TRP A 12 18.64 -0.35 22.84
C TRP A 12 18.47 -1.87 22.95
N THR A 13 18.28 -2.41 24.15
CA THR A 13 18.00 -3.84 24.36
C THR A 13 16.51 -4.16 24.20
N GLN A 14 15.63 -3.15 24.10
CA GLN A 14 14.21 -3.38 23.85
C GLN A 14 14.00 -3.90 22.42
N THR A 15 13.42 -5.10 22.32
CA THR A 15 12.89 -5.62 21.06
C THR A 15 11.78 -4.70 20.55
N ARG A 16 12.03 -4.02 19.44
CA ARG A 16 11.02 -3.24 18.74
C ARG A 16 10.39 -4.10 17.66
N PRO A 17 9.05 -4.15 17.55
CA PRO A 17 8.43 -4.82 16.43
C PRO A 17 8.86 -4.15 15.12
N GLU A 18 9.41 -4.91 14.18
CA GLU A 18 9.82 -4.43 12.86
C GLU A 18 8.60 -4.31 11.93
N TRP A 19 7.62 -3.49 12.33
CA TRP A 19 6.35 -3.38 11.61
C TRP A 19 6.40 -2.40 10.45
N GLY A 20 7.49 -1.66 10.23
CA GLY A 20 7.73 -0.89 9.00
C GLY A 20 6.50 -0.15 8.45
N LEU A 21 6.04 -0.57 7.27
CA LEU A 21 4.86 -0.02 6.56
C LEU A 21 3.67 -0.99 6.58
N THR A 22 3.59 -1.84 7.61
CA THR A 22 2.50 -2.79 7.84
C THR A 22 1.17 -2.03 7.90
N ASN A 23 0.10 -2.71 7.50
CA ASN A 23 -1.27 -2.18 7.45
C ASN A 23 -1.52 -1.03 6.46
N ASN A 24 -0.60 -0.76 5.52
CA ASN A 24 -0.86 0.17 4.43
C ASN A 24 -2.08 -0.28 3.59
N ALA A 25 -2.87 0.69 3.12
CA ALA A 25 -4.16 0.47 2.47
C ALA A 25 -4.38 1.32 1.22
N ALA A 26 -3.87 2.55 1.21
CA ALA A 26 -4.14 3.47 0.12
C ALA A 26 -2.98 4.42 -0.20
N PHE A 27 -3.04 5.02 -1.37
CA PHE A 27 -2.15 6.08 -1.82
C PHE A 27 -2.97 7.23 -2.40
N ILE A 28 -2.88 8.42 -1.81
CA ILE A 28 -3.60 9.61 -2.27
C ILE A 28 -2.63 10.54 -3.00
N ILE A 29 -2.95 10.85 -4.26
CA ILE A 29 -2.24 11.80 -5.12
C ILE A 29 -3.17 13.00 -5.32
N ALA A 30 -3.10 13.96 -4.41
CA ALA A 30 -4.04 15.08 -4.38
C ALA A 30 -3.49 16.25 -3.53
N PRO A 31 -4.09 17.45 -3.61
CA PRO A 31 -3.76 18.51 -2.68
C PRO A 31 -4.10 18.06 -1.26
N ARG A 32 -3.23 18.35 -0.27
CA ARG A 32 -3.43 17.98 1.14
C ARG A 32 -4.81 18.35 1.68
N GLN A 33 -5.42 19.43 1.16
CA GLN A 33 -6.78 19.87 1.44
C GLN A 33 -7.83 18.75 1.31
N ARG A 34 -7.69 17.84 0.34
CA ARG A 34 -8.63 16.73 0.09
C ARG A 34 -8.66 15.68 1.20
N SER A 35 -7.56 15.53 1.95
CA SER A 35 -7.41 14.47 2.96
C SER A 35 -7.15 14.99 4.37
N LYS A 36 -7.08 16.31 4.60
CA LYS A 36 -6.68 16.89 5.90
C LYS A 36 -7.61 16.61 7.06
N GLN A 37 -8.89 16.42 6.77
CA GLN A 37 -9.90 16.10 7.78
C GLN A 37 -10.20 14.60 7.88
N ALA A 38 -9.63 13.78 6.99
CA ALA A 38 -9.84 12.35 7.02
C ALA A 38 -8.97 11.69 8.10
N LYS A 39 -9.57 10.76 8.84
CA LYS A 39 -8.83 9.87 9.75
C LYS A 39 -8.18 8.76 8.91
N LEU A 40 -6.88 8.86 8.72
CA LEU A 40 -6.11 7.94 7.85
C LEU A 40 -5.42 6.80 8.61
N ASP A 41 -5.38 6.85 9.93
CA ASP A 41 -4.83 5.82 10.83
C ASP A 41 -3.41 5.33 10.49
N GLY A 42 -2.61 6.17 9.82
CA GLY A 42 -1.26 5.80 9.37
C GLY A 42 -1.22 4.75 8.25
N ARG A 43 -2.36 4.44 7.63
CA ARG A 43 -2.48 3.41 6.58
C ARG A 43 -2.31 3.95 5.16
N VAL A 44 -2.15 5.26 5.00
CA VAL A 44 -2.29 5.93 3.69
C VAL A 44 -1.02 6.69 3.35
N PHE A 45 -0.42 6.35 2.21
CA PHE A 45 0.65 7.15 1.61
C PHE A 45 0.04 8.43 1.03
N LEU A 46 0.75 9.56 1.14
CA LEU A 46 0.27 10.86 0.66
C LEU A 46 1.31 11.46 -0.30
N HIS A 47 0.85 11.95 -1.44
CA HIS A 47 1.64 12.73 -2.37
C HIS A 47 0.89 14.01 -2.76
N GLU A 48 1.50 15.16 -2.50
CA GLU A 48 0.95 16.45 -2.90
C GLU A 48 0.97 16.54 -4.44
N TYR A 49 -0.18 16.86 -5.02
CA TYR A 49 -0.33 17.03 -6.46
C TYR A 49 -1.47 18.02 -6.73
N GLN A 50 -1.23 19.00 -7.60
CA GLN A 50 -2.22 20.01 -8.00
C GLN A 50 -2.40 19.95 -9.52
N PRO A 51 -3.55 19.45 -10.03
CA PRO A 51 -3.74 19.24 -11.47
C PRO A 51 -3.69 20.54 -12.29
N GLU A 52 -3.94 21.69 -11.67
CA GLU A 52 -3.88 23.01 -12.29
C GLU A 52 -2.45 23.45 -12.61
N ARG A 53 -1.46 22.93 -11.87
CA ARG A 53 -0.03 23.20 -12.07
C ARG A 53 0.64 22.22 -13.04
N ASP A 54 -0.10 21.24 -13.53
CA ASP A 54 0.38 20.19 -14.41
C ASP A 54 -0.56 20.00 -15.61
N PRO A 55 -0.69 21.04 -16.47
CA PRO A 55 -1.65 21.01 -17.59
C PRO A 55 -1.37 19.85 -18.56
N GLU A 56 -0.10 19.55 -18.80
CA GLU A 56 0.38 18.50 -19.69
C GLU A 56 0.42 17.10 -19.05
N GLY A 57 0.23 16.98 -17.73
CA GLY A 57 0.24 15.70 -17.04
C GLY A 57 1.62 15.06 -16.85
N GLN A 58 2.70 15.81 -17.03
CA GLN A 58 4.06 15.29 -16.88
C GLN A 58 4.35 14.86 -15.44
N LEU A 59 3.92 15.68 -14.46
CA LEU A 59 4.10 15.36 -13.05
C LEU A 59 3.23 14.15 -12.65
N LEU A 60 1.97 14.11 -13.12
CA LEU A 60 1.12 12.94 -12.88
C LEU A 60 1.75 11.66 -13.44
N THR A 61 2.32 11.74 -14.63
CA THR A 61 3.03 10.63 -15.27
C THR A 61 4.16 10.13 -14.37
N GLN A 62 5.01 11.03 -13.87
CA GLN A 62 6.11 10.67 -12.96
C GLN A 62 5.59 10.02 -11.68
N ILE A 63 4.51 10.55 -11.08
CA ILE A 63 3.94 10.02 -9.85
C ILE A 63 3.36 8.61 -10.08
N MET A 64 2.61 8.41 -11.16
CA MET A 64 1.98 7.13 -11.49
C MET A 64 2.98 6.06 -11.94
N THR A 65 4.11 6.45 -12.53
CA THR A 65 5.14 5.51 -13.02
C THR A 65 6.25 5.21 -12.01
N ALA A 66 6.37 5.97 -10.92
CA ALA A 66 7.37 5.71 -9.88
C ALA A 66 6.74 5.57 -8.48
N PRO A 67 6.34 6.64 -7.76
CA PRO A 67 5.72 6.52 -6.44
C PRO A 67 4.55 5.52 -6.35
N MET A 68 3.65 5.50 -7.34
CA MET A 68 2.52 4.56 -7.36
C MET A 68 2.98 3.10 -7.51
N LEU A 69 4.00 2.83 -8.34
CA LEU A 69 4.56 1.48 -8.45
C LEU A 69 5.24 1.04 -7.16
N VAL A 70 6.01 1.93 -6.52
CA VAL A 70 6.70 1.65 -5.26
C VAL A 70 5.70 1.35 -4.14
N THR A 71 4.68 2.20 -3.98
CA THR A 71 3.63 1.98 -2.96
C THR A 71 2.84 0.70 -3.23
N HIS A 72 2.57 0.38 -4.50
CA HIS A 72 1.96 -0.88 -4.89
C HIS A 72 2.85 -2.09 -4.54
N TRP A 73 4.14 -2.07 -4.87
CA TRP A 73 5.05 -3.18 -4.53
C TRP A 73 5.17 -3.41 -3.04
N ILE A 74 5.24 -2.32 -2.26
CA ILE A 74 5.20 -2.40 -0.80
C ILE A 74 3.91 -3.11 -0.38
N ASN A 75 2.73 -2.59 -0.76
CA ASN A 75 1.44 -3.19 -0.41
C ASN A 75 1.37 -4.67 -0.82
N MET A 76 1.79 -5.01 -2.03
CA MET A 76 1.72 -6.35 -2.58
C MET A 76 2.64 -7.33 -1.85
N GLN A 77 3.80 -6.87 -1.40
CA GLN A 77 4.69 -7.68 -0.58
C GLN A 77 4.03 -8.05 0.75
N TYR A 78 3.37 -7.10 1.41
CA TYR A 78 2.59 -7.37 2.63
C TYR A 78 1.39 -8.28 2.34
N PHE A 79 0.61 -7.99 1.30
CA PHE A 79 -0.54 -8.79 0.89
C PHE A 79 -0.17 -10.26 0.67
N ALA A 80 0.79 -10.52 -0.22
CA ALA A 80 1.16 -11.89 -0.59
C ALA A 80 1.76 -12.65 0.60
N SER A 81 2.61 -11.97 1.40
CA SER A 81 3.22 -12.57 2.59
C SER A 81 2.19 -12.84 3.70
N THR A 82 1.08 -12.10 3.75
CA THR A 82 -0.03 -12.35 4.69
C THR A 82 -0.93 -13.50 4.22
N VAL A 83 -1.24 -13.56 2.91
CA VAL A 83 -2.15 -14.58 2.35
C VAL A 83 -1.52 -15.98 2.35
N ASP A 84 -0.26 -16.11 1.93
CA ASP A 84 0.46 -17.39 1.91
C ASP A 84 1.94 -17.16 2.23
N ASN A 85 2.25 -16.99 3.52
CA ASN A 85 3.61 -16.74 3.98
C ASN A 85 4.58 -17.88 3.63
N ARG A 86 4.08 -19.11 3.48
CA ARG A 86 4.94 -20.27 3.16
C ARG A 86 5.52 -20.19 1.76
N ARG A 87 4.76 -19.63 0.81
CA ARG A 87 5.17 -19.47 -0.60
C ARG A 87 5.69 -18.07 -0.93
N PHE A 88 5.06 -17.04 -0.40
CA PHE A 88 5.33 -15.64 -0.76
C PHE A 88 5.91 -14.81 0.39
N GLY A 89 6.21 -15.45 1.52
CA GLY A 89 6.91 -14.85 2.65
C GLY A 89 8.19 -15.60 2.97
N SER A 90 8.86 -15.12 4.02
CA SER A 90 10.14 -15.66 4.46
C SER A 90 10.03 -16.55 5.70
N GLY A 91 8.82 -16.94 6.08
CA GLY A 91 8.61 -17.85 7.21
C GLY A 91 8.96 -17.21 8.55
N ASN A 92 9.51 -18.01 9.45
CA ASN A 92 9.84 -17.58 10.79
C ASN A 92 11.20 -16.86 10.85
N LYS A 93 11.19 -15.58 11.23
CA LYS A 93 12.39 -14.73 11.38
C LYS A 93 13.45 -15.33 12.31
N THR A 94 13.07 -16.11 13.32
CA THR A 94 14.03 -16.72 14.26
C THR A 94 14.85 -17.85 13.65
N LEU A 95 14.40 -18.40 12.52
CA LEU A 95 15.07 -19.47 11.80
C LEU A 95 15.82 -18.94 10.56
N HIS A 96 15.90 -17.62 10.40
CA HIS A 96 16.53 -16.98 9.24
C HIS A 96 18.03 -17.20 9.23
N ASN A 97 18.53 -17.86 8.20
CA ASN A 97 19.96 -18.03 7.94
C ASN A 97 20.34 -17.32 6.65
N VAL A 98 21.20 -16.30 6.77
CA VAL A 98 21.72 -15.55 5.62
C VAL A 98 22.78 -16.39 4.91
N VAL A 99 22.69 -16.48 3.59
CA VAL A 99 23.55 -17.37 2.79
C VAL A 99 24.27 -16.65 1.66
N GLY A 100 25.40 -17.22 1.24
CA GLY A 100 26.17 -16.76 0.08
C GLY A 100 26.78 -15.36 0.23
N GLY A 101 26.99 -14.85 1.45
CA GLY A 101 27.50 -13.49 1.65
C GLY A 101 26.45 -12.40 1.37
N ASN A 102 25.24 -12.59 1.90
CA ASN A 102 24.07 -11.70 1.74
C ASN A 102 23.36 -11.79 0.38
N ILE A 103 23.56 -12.87 -0.37
CA ILE A 103 22.83 -13.12 -1.63
C ILE A 103 21.37 -13.45 -1.36
N GLY A 104 21.07 -14.07 -0.22
CA GLY A 104 19.70 -14.36 0.16
C GLY A 104 19.59 -15.03 1.52
N LEU A 105 18.44 -15.66 1.74
CA LEU A 105 18.01 -16.13 3.04
C LEU A 105 17.35 -17.52 2.95
N PHE A 106 17.66 -18.41 3.87
CA PHE A 106 16.89 -19.63 4.14
C PHE A 106 16.09 -19.53 5.44
N GLU A 107 15.05 -20.34 5.54
CA GLU A 107 14.38 -20.63 6.82
C GLU A 107 14.84 -22.01 7.31
N GLY A 108 15.64 -22.05 8.37
CA GLY A 108 16.24 -23.25 8.92
C GLY A 108 17.55 -23.64 8.24
N ASN A 109 17.89 -24.93 8.27
CA ASN A 109 19.22 -25.41 7.87
C ASN A 109 19.43 -25.57 6.36
N GLY A 110 18.46 -25.18 5.53
CA GLY A 110 18.53 -25.28 4.06
C GLY A 110 17.17 -25.02 3.40
N GLY A 111 17.06 -25.34 2.11
CA GLY A 111 15.83 -25.19 1.32
C GLY A 111 15.95 -24.13 0.23
N ASP A 112 14.80 -23.73 -0.33
CA ASP A 112 14.74 -22.66 -1.33
C ASP A 112 15.02 -21.29 -0.69
N LEU A 113 15.57 -20.37 -1.50
CA LEU A 113 15.71 -18.98 -1.09
C LEU A 113 14.34 -18.38 -0.77
N ARG A 114 14.23 -17.80 0.40
CA ARG A 114 13.03 -17.14 0.89
C ARG A 114 12.95 -15.71 0.36
N CYS A 115 11.75 -15.31 -0.07
CA CYS A 115 11.42 -13.95 -0.48
C CYS A 115 10.35 -13.35 0.46
N GLY A 116 9.98 -12.09 0.26
CA GLY A 116 8.88 -11.48 1.02
C GLY A 116 9.18 -11.32 2.51
N LEU A 117 8.11 -11.19 3.31
CA LEU A 117 8.19 -10.79 4.71
C LEU A 117 8.09 -11.98 5.67
N ALA A 118 8.78 -11.87 6.80
CA ALA A 118 8.70 -12.86 7.87
C ALA A 118 7.37 -12.74 8.60
N LEU A 119 6.92 -13.83 9.22
CA LEU A 119 5.67 -13.85 9.97
C LEU A 119 5.63 -12.78 11.07
N GLN A 120 6.77 -12.50 11.72
CA GLN A 120 6.88 -11.49 12.78
C GLN A 120 6.73 -10.04 12.29
N SER A 121 6.86 -9.79 10.99
CA SER A 121 6.57 -8.49 10.38
C SER A 121 5.07 -8.32 10.07
N LEU A 122 4.26 -9.37 10.22
CA LEU A 122 2.86 -9.42 9.77
C LEU A 122 1.90 -9.84 10.88
N HIS A 123 2.37 -10.58 11.88
CA HIS A 123 1.56 -11.21 12.91
C HIS A 123 2.25 -11.10 14.27
N ASP A 124 1.48 -10.80 15.31
CA ASP A 124 2.02 -10.58 16.67
C ASP A 124 1.80 -11.77 17.63
N GLY A 125 1.23 -12.86 17.11
CA GLY A 125 0.87 -14.06 17.86
C GLY A 125 -0.61 -14.14 18.25
N GLN A 126 -1.35 -13.04 18.14
CA GLN A 126 -2.80 -12.99 18.37
C GLN A 126 -3.59 -12.68 17.10
N GLY A 127 -3.05 -11.83 16.21
CA GLY A 127 -3.73 -11.48 14.98
C GLY A 127 -2.80 -10.86 13.93
N TRP A 128 -3.33 -10.76 12.72
CA TRP A 128 -2.67 -10.10 11.61
C TRP A 128 -2.60 -8.59 11.86
N ARG A 129 -1.42 -8.03 11.63
CA ARG A 129 -1.16 -6.58 11.68
C ARG A 129 -1.30 -5.93 10.31
N HIS A 130 -1.21 -6.69 9.23
CA HIS A 130 -1.62 -6.24 7.89
C HIS A 130 -2.88 -6.98 7.44
N GLU A 131 -3.91 -6.21 7.11
CA GLU A 131 -5.08 -6.73 6.41
C GLU A 131 -4.71 -7.09 4.97
N ALA A 132 -5.05 -8.29 4.50
CA ALA A 132 -4.76 -8.74 3.15
C ALA A 132 -5.67 -8.05 2.13
N LEU A 133 -5.34 -6.81 1.78
CA LEU A 133 -6.00 -6.01 0.76
C LEU A 133 -5.02 -5.62 -0.36
N ARG A 134 -5.57 -5.20 -1.50
CA ARG A 134 -4.82 -4.54 -2.56
C ARG A 134 -4.89 -3.02 -2.40
N LEU A 135 -3.81 -2.33 -2.74
CA LEU A 135 -3.70 -0.88 -2.63
C LEU A 135 -4.81 -0.17 -3.39
N THR A 136 -5.45 0.82 -2.75
CA THR A 136 -6.34 1.76 -3.43
C THR A 136 -5.61 3.07 -3.71
N VAL A 137 -5.49 3.45 -4.97
CA VAL A 137 -4.89 4.72 -5.40
C VAL A 137 -6.00 5.71 -5.72
N VAL A 138 -5.97 6.89 -5.09
CA VAL A 138 -6.97 7.95 -5.31
C VAL A 138 -6.29 9.21 -5.85
N ILE A 139 -6.68 9.66 -7.03
CA ILE A 139 -6.01 10.75 -7.76
C ILE A 139 -6.94 11.95 -7.93
N ASP A 140 -6.48 13.16 -7.61
CA ASP A 140 -7.17 14.40 -7.98
C ASP A 140 -6.65 14.90 -9.33
N ALA A 141 -7.21 14.34 -10.41
CA ALA A 141 -6.89 14.70 -11.79
C ALA A 141 -8.08 14.42 -12.75
N PRO A 142 -8.12 15.07 -13.93
CA PRO A 142 -9.07 14.75 -15.00
C PRO A 142 -8.92 13.29 -15.48
N ARG A 143 -10.02 12.68 -15.93
CA ARG A 143 -10.02 11.28 -16.41
C ARG A 143 -9.06 11.10 -17.57
N GLU A 144 -9.12 12.03 -18.51
CA GLU A 144 -8.37 12.01 -19.76
C GLU A 144 -6.86 11.98 -19.49
N ARG A 145 -6.42 12.70 -18.46
CA ARG A 145 -5.01 12.75 -18.08
C ARG A 145 -4.55 11.45 -17.43
N ILE A 146 -5.35 10.86 -16.54
CA ILE A 146 -5.06 9.55 -15.94
C ILE A 146 -5.02 8.47 -17.03
N GLU A 147 -6.00 8.48 -17.93
CA GLU A 147 -6.10 7.53 -19.05
C GLU A 147 -4.94 7.69 -20.04
N GLN A 148 -4.49 8.93 -20.30
CA GLN A 148 -3.32 9.17 -21.14
C GLN A 148 -2.05 8.53 -20.56
N VAL A 149 -1.85 8.60 -19.24
CA VAL A 149 -0.73 7.92 -18.56
C VAL A 149 -0.87 6.40 -18.71
N MET A 150 -2.06 5.86 -18.48
CA MET A 150 -2.31 4.42 -18.65
C MET A 150 -2.04 3.97 -20.10
N ALA A 151 -2.54 4.70 -21.09
CA ALA A 151 -2.33 4.40 -22.51
C ALA A 151 -0.85 4.47 -22.91
N SER A 152 -0.07 5.36 -22.28
CA SER A 152 1.35 5.55 -22.58
C SER A 152 2.27 4.56 -21.83
N HIS A 153 1.80 4.01 -20.69
CA HIS A 153 2.62 3.17 -19.82
C HIS A 153 1.92 1.84 -19.49
N ARG A 154 2.28 0.82 -20.28
CA ARG A 154 1.74 -0.54 -20.17
C ARG A 154 1.78 -1.14 -18.76
N VAL A 155 2.83 -0.86 -17.98
CA VAL A 155 2.92 -1.36 -16.59
C VAL A 155 1.80 -0.79 -15.72
N VAL A 156 1.49 0.50 -15.85
CA VAL A 156 0.42 1.17 -15.10
C VAL A 156 -0.93 0.66 -15.58
N GLU A 157 -1.13 0.57 -16.89
CA GLU A 157 -2.34 0.01 -17.48
C GLU A 157 -2.62 -1.40 -16.96
N HIS A 158 -1.64 -2.29 -17.01
CA HIS A 158 -1.78 -3.68 -16.57
C HIS A 158 -2.10 -3.77 -15.07
N LEU A 159 -1.52 -2.92 -14.23
CA LEU A 159 -1.82 -2.91 -12.80
C LEU A 159 -3.28 -2.56 -12.53
N VAL A 160 -3.80 -1.55 -13.24
CA VAL A 160 -5.17 -1.07 -13.06
C VAL A 160 -6.17 -2.02 -13.70
N LYS A 161 -5.97 -2.40 -14.97
CA LYS A 161 -6.93 -3.23 -15.73
C LYS A 161 -7.05 -4.67 -15.21
N HIS A 162 -5.98 -5.21 -14.64
CA HIS A 162 -6.02 -6.54 -13.99
C HIS A 162 -6.28 -6.45 -12.48
N GLU A 163 -6.65 -5.26 -11.99
CA GLU A 163 -7.04 -5.04 -10.59
C GLU A 163 -5.96 -5.45 -9.57
N TRP A 164 -4.68 -5.38 -9.95
CA TRP A 164 -3.57 -5.56 -9.02
C TRP A 164 -3.50 -4.42 -7.99
N LEU A 165 -4.11 -3.29 -8.33
CA LEU A 165 -4.51 -2.21 -7.43
C LEU A 165 -5.84 -1.63 -7.89
N TYR A 166 -6.54 -0.95 -7.01
CA TYR A 166 -7.75 -0.20 -7.37
C TYR A 166 -7.40 1.25 -7.66
N LEU A 167 -7.99 1.81 -8.71
CA LEU A 167 -7.79 3.20 -9.10
C LEU A 167 -9.09 3.97 -8.96
N ALA A 168 -9.04 5.07 -8.23
CA ALA A 168 -10.14 6.01 -8.07
C ALA A 168 -9.66 7.44 -8.30
N ARG A 169 -10.61 8.34 -8.55
CA ARG A 169 -10.35 9.77 -8.69
C ARG A 169 -11.37 10.61 -7.94
N PHE A 170 -10.95 11.81 -7.56
CA PHE A 170 -11.88 12.86 -7.16
C PHE A 170 -12.60 13.40 -8.41
N ALA A 171 -13.92 13.50 -8.31
CA ALA A 171 -14.77 14.16 -9.30
C ALA A 171 -15.43 15.40 -8.70
N ASP A 172 -16.09 16.22 -9.52
CA ASP A 172 -16.82 17.41 -9.05
C ASP A 172 -17.83 17.07 -7.96
N GLN A 173 -18.38 15.86 -8.03
CA GLN A 173 -19.28 15.34 -7.03
C GLN A 173 -18.85 13.92 -6.62
N GLY A 174 -18.11 13.81 -5.52
CA GLY A 174 -17.72 12.54 -4.92
C GLY A 174 -16.50 11.90 -5.58
N ILE A 175 -16.52 10.57 -5.66
CA ILE A 175 -15.39 9.74 -6.12
C ILE A 175 -15.87 8.83 -7.24
N GLU A 176 -15.01 8.66 -8.24
CA GLU A 176 -15.19 7.68 -9.31
C GLU A 176 -14.11 6.61 -9.21
N ILE A 177 -14.48 5.36 -9.45
CA ILE A 177 -13.57 4.22 -9.47
C ILE A 177 -13.48 3.66 -10.88
N TYR A 178 -12.29 3.26 -11.29
CA TYR A 178 -12.06 2.60 -12.56
C TYR A 178 -12.21 1.09 -12.37
N LEU A 179 -13.26 0.52 -12.95
CA LEU A 179 -13.56 -0.92 -12.88
C LEU A 179 -13.88 -1.44 -14.29
N GLN A 180 -13.27 -2.57 -14.63
CA GLN A 180 -13.54 -3.29 -15.88
C GLN A 180 -13.44 -2.39 -17.14
N GLY A 181 -12.50 -1.46 -17.15
CA GLY A 181 -12.29 -0.56 -18.29
C GLY A 181 -13.13 0.72 -18.28
N THR A 182 -13.95 0.95 -17.24
CA THR A 182 -14.91 2.06 -17.18
C THR A 182 -14.85 2.82 -15.86
N TRP A 183 -15.10 4.13 -15.91
CA TRP A 183 -15.28 4.94 -14.69
C TRP A 183 -16.71 4.82 -14.18
N GLN A 184 -16.84 4.41 -12.92
CA GLN A 184 -18.11 4.27 -12.22
C GLN A 184 -18.12 5.17 -10.99
N ARG A 185 -19.23 5.88 -10.76
CA ARG A 185 -19.34 6.75 -9.59
C ARG A 185 -19.67 5.91 -8.35
N ILE A 186 -18.91 6.12 -7.28
CA ILE A 186 -19.23 5.51 -5.98
C ILE A 186 -20.39 6.32 -5.39
N THR A 187 -21.56 5.71 -5.38
CA THR A 187 -22.66 6.16 -4.51
C THR A 187 -22.36 5.64 -3.11
N GLN A 188 -22.41 6.51 -2.10
CA GLN A 188 -22.34 6.03 -0.72
C GLN A 188 -23.48 5.01 -0.55
N PRO A 189 -23.22 3.83 0.04
CA PRO A 189 -24.32 2.99 0.49
C PRO A 189 -25.17 3.86 1.43
N SER A 190 -26.47 3.96 1.14
CA SER A 190 -27.41 4.66 2.00
C SER A 190 -27.21 4.16 3.42
N SER A 191 -27.07 5.07 4.38
CA SER A 191 -26.93 4.76 5.81
C SER A 191 -28.21 4.17 6.44
N ASP A 192 -29.09 3.57 5.63
CA ASP A 192 -30.19 2.72 6.07
C ASP A 192 -29.73 1.27 6.08
N SER A 193 -28.98 0.94 7.12
CA SER A 193 -28.80 -0.43 7.61
C SER A 193 -28.96 -0.40 9.13
N SER A 194 -30.11 0.09 9.57
CA SER A 194 -30.73 -0.40 10.80
C SER A 194 -31.47 -1.71 10.44
N ALA A 195 -31.16 -2.79 11.17
CA ALA A 195 -31.55 -4.19 10.94
C ALA A 195 -30.72 -4.90 9.84
N ARG A 196 -29.99 -5.98 10.11
CA ARG A 196 -30.26 -7.15 10.97
C ARG A 196 -28.98 -7.78 11.48
#